data_AF-A0A8J7VN05-F1
#
_entry.id   AF-A0A8J7VN05-F1
#
_cell.length_a   1.000
_cell.length_b   1.000
_cell.length_c   1.000
_cell.angle_alpha   90.00
_cell.angle_beta   90.00
_cell.angle_gamma   90.00
#
_symmetry.space_group_name_H-M   'P 1'
#
loop_
_entity.id
_entity.type
_entity.pdbx_description
1 polymer ?
#
loop_
_entity_poly.entity_id
_entity_poly.type
_entity_poly.pdbx_seq_one_letter_code
_entity_poly.pdbx_strand_id
1 'polypeptide(L)'
;MRVLIAIVAALAFVPAMAFADPPSARSNEDLILGEPTGNQAGLAAWIIGFRGRAIAAGVSAATFDAAMQGLTYLPDVVRKDRHQNEFTKTIWDYLGSAVSAARIASGQAALAKHREVLDRIEATYGVDKQAVLAIWGLESAYGAVRGEINTIEALATLAYDGRRGAFFEGQLLAALQILQAGDVTPTNMRGSWAGAMGHTQFMPTSFLSSAVDFNGDGRRDIWSDDPVDALASTAAYLARNGWQKGAPWGVEVTLPPEFDYTLTTDKTRKSAAEWQALGVKTASGANLPDHGPGSILLPGGVRGVAFLIFHNFQVIETYNSADAYVIAVGHLGDRIMGAPDFTATWPLDLRALSFEERIELQQRLTAAGFDTLGIDAKMGPRTIAAIMGFQRAAGLTPDGFPSPELLAALR
;
A
#
# COMPACT_ATOMS: atom_id res chain seq x y z
N MET A 1 -45.60 22.55 -48.21
CA MET A 1 -44.43 22.13 -49.00
C MET A 1 -43.32 21.81 -48.01
N ARG A 2 -43.08 20.52 -47.77
CA ARG A 2 -42.14 19.98 -46.77
C ARG A 2 -40.74 19.96 -47.36
N VAL A 3 -39.75 20.49 -46.65
CA VAL A 3 -38.35 20.08 -46.81
C VAL A 3 -37.77 19.95 -45.40
N LEU A 4 -37.64 18.70 -44.95
CA LEU A 4 -36.85 18.30 -43.78
C LEU A 4 -35.37 18.42 -44.15
N ILE A 5 -34.60 19.16 -43.37
CA ILE A 5 -33.13 19.08 -43.39
C ILE A 5 -32.74 18.22 -42.19
N ALA A 6 -32.28 17.01 -42.48
CA ALA A 6 -31.75 16.07 -41.49
C ALA A 6 -30.32 16.50 -41.12
N ILE A 7 -30.12 16.86 -39.85
CA ILE A 7 -28.80 17.01 -39.25
C ILE A 7 -28.42 15.61 -38.73
N VAL A 8 -27.54 14.92 -39.46
CA VAL A 8 -26.93 13.68 -39.01
C VAL A 8 -25.71 14.05 -38.15
N ALA A 9 -25.87 13.93 -36.84
CA ALA A 9 -24.76 13.96 -35.89
C ALA A 9 -23.95 12.67 -36.00
N ALA A 10 -22.70 12.76 -36.43
CA ALA A 10 -21.75 11.65 -36.36
C ALA A 10 -21.35 11.43 -34.91
N LEU A 11 -21.95 10.43 -34.25
CA LEU A 11 -21.43 9.87 -33.00
C LEU A 11 -20.11 9.14 -33.30
N ALA A 12 -19.02 9.63 -32.73
CA ALA A 12 -17.78 8.88 -32.65
C ALA A 12 -18.00 7.66 -31.75
N PHE A 13 -17.89 6.48 -32.35
CA PHE A 13 -17.95 5.19 -31.68
C PHE A 13 -16.63 5.00 -30.90
N VAL A 14 -16.68 5.17 -29.57
CA VAL A 14 -15.59 4.69 -28.70
C VAL A 14 -15.74 3.17 -28.64
N PRO A 15 -14.77 2.37 -29.11
CA PRO A 15 -14.88 0.93 -29.00
C PRO A 15 -14.82 0.57 -27.51
N ALA A 16 -15.87 -0.13 -27.04
CA ALA A 16 -15.84 -0.79 -25.75
C ALA A 16 -14.61 -1.71 -25.71
N MET A 17 -13.71 -1.47 -24.76
CA MET A 17 -12.69 -2.44 -24.38
C MET A 17 -13.42 -3.72 -23.99
N ALA A 18 -13.35 -4.73 -24.85
CA ALA A 18 -13.77 -6.08 -24.51
C ALA A 18 -12.88 -6.54 -23.35
N PHE A 19 -13.48 -6.70 -22.17
CA PHE A 19 -12.88 -7.45 -21.10
C PHE A 19 -12.67 -8.88 -21.62
N ALA A 20 -11.41 -9.28 -21.76
CA ALA A 20 -11.06 -10.66 -22.04
C ALA A 20 -11.66 -11.56 -20.95
N ASP A 21 -12.15 -12.73 -21.36
CA ASP A 21 -12.65 -13.76 -20.44
C ASP A 21 -11.66 -14.00 -19.30
N PRO A 22 -12.14 -14.22 -18.06
CA PRO A 22 -11.26 -14.57 -16.96
C PRO A 22 -10.49 -15.84 -17.32
N PRO A 23 -9.16 -15.90 -17.11
CA PRO A 23 -8.42 -17.11 -17.36
C PRO A 23 -9.01 -18.23 -16.52
N SER A 24 -9.28 -19.37 -17.16
CA SER A 24 -9.66 -20.62 -16.49
C SER A 24 -8.74 -20.86 -15.30
N ALA A 25 -9.32 -21.04 -14.12
CA ALA A 25 -8.59 -21.31 -12.89
C ALA A 25 -7.64 -22.49 -13.12
N ARG A 26 -6.33 -22.24 -13.06
CA ARG A 26 -5.35 -23.32 -13.06
C ARG A 26 -5.51 -24.12 -11.76
N SER A 27 -5.31 -25.43 -11.85
CA SER A 27 -5.41 -26.36 -10.72
C SER A 27 -4.49 -25.96 -9.57
N ASN A 28 -4.92 -26.26 -8.35
CA ASN A 28 -4.25 -25.93 -7.08
C ASN A 28 -2.80 -26.44 -6.93
N GLU A 29 -2.28 -27.23 -7.86
CA GLU A 29 -0.87 -27.67 -7.89
C GLU A 29 0.09 -26.58 -8.40
N ASP A 30 -0.37 -25.64 -9.24
CA ASP A 30 0.45 -24.52 -9.75
C ASP A 30 0.72 -23.44 -8.67
N LEU A 31 -0.02 -23.47 -7.57
CA LEU A 31 0.06 -22.48 -6.49
C LEU A 31 1.10 -22.85 -5.42
N ILE A 32 1.70 -24.05 -5.45
CA ILE A 32 2.49 -24.57 -4.32
C ILE A 32 4.01 -24.64 -4.56
N LEU A 33 4.56 -24.52 -5.77
CA LEU A 33 6.03 -24.53 -5.97
C LEU A 33 6.48 -23.61 -7.12
N GLY A 34 6.64 -22.31 -6.83
CA GLY A 34 6.95 -21.31 -7.86
C GLY A 34 8.44 -21.17 -8.18
N GLU A 35 9.12 -22.22 -8.64
CA GLU A 35 10.50 -22.06 -9.14
C GLU A 35 10.53 -21.21 -10.41
N PRO A 36 11.52 -20.33 -10.60
CA PRO A 36 11.63 -19.50 -11.80
C PRO A 36 11.67 -20.36 -13.07
N THR A 37 10.91 -19.97 -14.08
CA THR A 37 10.80 -20.69 -15.36
C THR A 37 11.66 -20.07 -16.46
N GLY A 38 12.07 -18.81 -16.25
CA GLY A 38 12.95 -18.06 -17.14
C GLY A 38 14.44 -18.35 -16.93
N ASN A 39 15.25 -17.79 -17.83
CA ASN A 39 16.71 -17.84 -17.77
C ASN A 39 17.30 -16.61 -18.50
N GLN A 40 18.63 -16.46 -18.45
CA GLN A 40 19.35 -15.34 -19.07
C GLN A 40 19.09 -15.19 -20.57
N ALA A 41 19.05 -16.30 -21.32
CA ALA A 41 18.82 -16.26 -22.77
C ALA A 41 17.39 -15.80 -23.10
N GLY A 42 16.41 -16.26 -22.31
CA GLY A 42 15.02 -15.84 -22.45
C GLY A 42 14.81 -14.36 -22.12
N LEU A 43 15.47 -13.86 -21.06
CA LEU A 43 15.46 -12.42 -20.75
C LEU A 43 16.03 -11.61 -21.92
N ALA A 44 17.17 -12.02 -22.48
CA ALA A 44 17.77 -11.33 -23.62
C ALA A 44 16.83 -11.30 -24.85
N ALA A 45 16.15 -12.42 -25.15
CA ALA A 45 15.16 -12.48 -26.22
C ALA A 45 13.96 -11.57 -25.95
N TRP A 46 13.47 -11.53 -24.70
CA TRP A 46 12.38 -10.66 -24.29
C TRP A 46 12.74 -9.17 -24.45
N ILE A 47 13.96 -8.77 -24.05
CA ILE A 47 14.48 -7.39 -24.18
C ILE A 47 14.45 -6.94 -25.65
N ILE A 48 14.87 -7.81 -26.58
CA ILE A 48 14.83 -7.52 -28.03
C ILE A 48 13.39 -7.21 -28.47
N GLY A 49 12.43 -8.02 -28.04
CA GLY A 49 11.00 -7.81 -28.35
C GLY A 49 10.39 -6.57 -27.66
N PHE A 50 10.90 -6.21 -26.48
CA PHE A 50 10.43 -5.04 -25.72
C PHE A 50 10.92 -3.71 -26.32
N ARG A 51 12.11 -3.68 -26.94
CA ARG A 51 12.74 -2.45 -27.47
C ARG A 51 11.81 -1.60 -28.34
N GLY A 52 11.05 -2.22 -29.25
CA GLY A 52 10.10 -1.50 -30.11
C GLY A 52 9.00 -0.79 -29.32
N ARG A 53 8.47 -1.42 -28.27
CA ARG A 53 7.45 -0.83 -27.39
C ARG A 53 8.01 0.32 -26.56
N ALA A 54 9.24 0.18 -26.04
CA ALA A 54 9.90 1.24 -25.29
C ALA A 54 10.14 2.49 -26.15
N ILE A 55 10.63 2.31 -27.39
CA ILE A 55 10.86 3.42 -28.32
C ILE A 55 9.55 4.09 -28.72
N ALA A 56 8.50 3.32 -29.02
CA ALA A 56 7.18 3.85 -29.34
C ALA A 56 6.58 4.67 -28.18
N ALA A 57 6.97 4.37 -26.95
CA ALA A 57 6.58 5.11 -25.75
C ALA A 57 7.53 6.26 -25.37
N GLY A 58 8.43 6.67 -26.28
CA GLY A 58 9.25 7.88 -26.14
C GLY A 58 10.62 7.68 -25.48
N VAL A 59 11.05 6.44 -25.23
CA VAL A 59 12.43 6.15 -24.78
C VAL A 59 13.36 6.19 -25.99
N SER A 60 14.44 6.95 -25.90
CA SER A 60 15.45 7.03 -26.95
C SER A 60 16.19 5.71 -27.09
N ALA A 61 16.62 5.39 -28.31
CA ALA A 61 17.44 4.21 -28.57
C ALA A 61 18.71 4.19 -27.70
N ALA A 62 19.37 5.35 -27.53
CA ALA A 62 20.57 5.47 -26.72
C ALA A 62 20.31 5.18 -25.23
N THR A 63 19.23 5.72 -24.65
CA THR A 63 18.86 5.42 -23.25
C THR A 63 18.53 3.95 -23.08
N PHE A 64 17.74 3.37 -23.99
CA PHE A 64 17.38 1.96 -23.93
C PHE A 64 18.62 1.07 -24.00
N ASP A 65 19.47 1.28 -25.00
CA ASP A 65 20.64 0.43 -25.25
C ASP A 65 21.62 0.52 -24.08
N ALA A 66 21.81 1.71 -23.50
CA ALA A 66 22.65 1.90 -22.31
C ALA A 66 22.05 1.24 -21.04
N ALA A 67 20.73 1.35 -20.84
CA ALA A 67 20.07 0.78 -19.66
C ALA A 67 19.95 -0.74 -19.72
N MET A 68 19.80 -1.33 -20.92
CA MET A 68 19.62 -2.78 -21.12
C MET A 68 20.93 -3.54 -21.29
N GLN A 69 22.06 -2.84 -21.40
CA GLN A 69 23.35 -3.46 -21.63
C GLN A 69 23.77 -4.31 -20.41
N GLY A 70 23.93 -5.62 -20.63
CA GLY A 70 24.51 -6.52 -19.64
C GLY A 70 23.59 -6.86 -18.45
N LEU A 71 22.28 -6.64 -18.56
CA LEU A 71 21.33 -7.01 -17.51
C LEU A 71 21.38 -8.51 -17.21
N THR A 72 21.35 -8.84 -15.92
CA THR A 72 21.32 -10.21 -15.42
C THR A 72 19.90 -10.62 -15.05
N TYR A 73 19.52 -11.84 -15.42
CA TYR A 73 18.28 -12.47 -14.97
C TYR A 73 18.37 -12.83 -13.48
N LEU A 74 17.40 -12.38 -12.69
CA LEU A 74 17.40 -12.50 -11.24
C LEU A 74 16.39 -13.57 -10.75
N PRO A 75 16.76 -14.86 -10.66
CA PRO A 75 15.84 -15.92 -10.24
C PRO A 75 15.26 -15.71 -8.84
N ASP A 76 16.02 -15.11 -7.91
CA ASP A 76 15.54 -14.78 -6.57
C ASP A 76 14.42 -13.73 -6.58
N VAL A 77 14.42 -12.80 -7.53
CA VAL A 77 13.36 -11.81 -7.70
C VAL A 77 12.06 -12.53 -8.10
N VAL A 78 12.13 -13.50 -9.00
CA VAL A 78 10.98 -14.32 -9.41
C VAL A 78 10.48 -15.19 -8.25
N ARG A 79 11.38 -15.81 -7.49
CA ARG A 79 11.00 -16.55 -6.27
C ARG A 79 10.25 -15.67 -5.28
N LYS A 80 10.73 -14.46 -5.01
CA LYS A 80 10.05 -13.49 -4.12
C LYS A 80 8.68 -13.06 -4.65
N ASP A 81 8.53 -12.85 -5.96
CA ASP A 81 7.21 -12.56 -6.55
C ASP A 81 6.21 -13.70 -6.33
N ARG A 82 6.67 -14.95 -6.44
CA ARG A 82 5.84 -16.16 -6.32
C ARG A 82 5.58 -16.57 -4.86
N HIS A 83 6.47 -16.25 -3.92
CA HIS A 83 6.31 -16.54 -2.49
C HIS A 83 5.79 -15.30 -1.71
N GLN A 84 4.48 -15.23 -1.50
CA GLN A 84 3.82 -14.13 -0.78
C GLN A 84 3.78 -14.39 0.74
N ASN A 85 4.93 -14.31 1.42
CA ASN A 85 5.04 -14.54 2.87
C ASN A 85 4.42 -13.41 3.74
N GLU A 86 3.98 -12.30 3.12
CA GLU A 86 3.77 -11.00 3.79
C GLU A 86 2.47 -10.91 4.62
N PHE A 87 1.57 -11.86 4.50
CA PHE A 87 0.28 -11.85 5.20
C PHE A 87 0.26 -12.63 6.52
N THR A 88 1.41 -13.04 7.06
CA THR A 88 1.48 -14.04 8.15
C THR A 88 1.49 -13.46 9.56
N LYS A 89 1.47 -12.14 9.73
CA LYS A 89 1.57 -11.50 11.05
C LYS A 89 0.24 -10.95 11.50
N THR A 90 0.00 -11.02 12.81
CA THR A 90 -1.06 -10.25 13.46
C THR A 90 -0.68 -8.76 13.43
N ILE A 91 -1.66 -7.87 13.62
CA ILE A 91 -1.37 -6.43 13.65
C ILE A 91 -0.41 -6.07 14.80
N TRP A 92 -0.53 -6.68 15.98
CA TRP A 92 0.35 -6.38 17.10
C TRP A 92 1.79 -6.89 16.90
N ASP A 93 1.98 -8.04 16.26
CA ASP A 93 3.33 -8.52 15.89
C ASP A 93 3.98 -7.58 14.87
N TYR A 94 3.19 -7.10 13.90
CA TYR A 94 3.66 -6.10 12.95
C TYR A 94 4.04 -4.80 13.67
N LEU A 95 3.13 -4.22 14.45
CA LEU A 95 3.33 -2.97 15.19
C LEU A 95 4.49 -3.05 16.18
N GLY A 96 4.70 -4.18 16.85
CA GLY A 96 5.84 -4.37 17.76
C GLY A 96 7.19 -4.19 17.07
N SER A 97 7.28 -4.54 15.79
CA SER A 97 8.47 -4.27 14.98
C SER A 97 8.43 -2.87 14.34
N ALA A 98 7.28 -2.47 13.79
CA ALA A 98 7.07 -1.27 13.00
C ALA A 98 7.18 0.02 13.83
N VAL A 99 6.72 -0.02 15.08
CA VAL A 99 6.72 1.11 16.03
C VAL A 99 7.60 0.80 17.25
N SER A 100 8.71 0.10 17.02
CA SER A 100 9.67 -0.25 18.07
C SER A 100 10.36 1.00 18.66
N ALA A 101 10.81 0.89 19.92
CA ALA A 101 11.56 1.96 20.59
C ALA A 101 12.79 2.43 19.79
N ALA A 102 13.47 1.50 19.10
CA ALA A 102 14.59 1.82 18.22
C ALA A 102 14.16 2.67 17.02
N ARG A 103 13.05 2.32 16.34
CA ARG A 103 12.57 3.12 15.19
C ARG A 103 12.03 4.49 15.63
N ILE A 104 11.40 4.57 16.79
CA ILE A 104 10.96 5.85 17.39
C ILE A 104 12.19 6.74 17.67
N ALA A 105 13.22 6.22 18.33
CA ALA A 105 14.43 6.97 18.65
C ALA A 105 15.16 7.46 17.37
N SER A 106 15.28 6.59 16.36
CA SER A 106 15.83 7.00 15.05
C SER A 106 14.99 8.08 14.36
N GLY A 107 13.66 8.02 14.47
CA GLY A 107 12.77 9.04 13.93
C GLY A 107 12.90 10.38 14.64
N GLN A 108 13.05 10.37 15.97
CA GLN A 108 13.34 11.57 16.76
C GLN A 108 14.70 12.19 16.40
N ALA A 109 15.72 11.34 16.19
CA ALA A 109 17.02 11.79 15.73
C ALA A 109 16.96 12.38 14.31
N ALA A 110 16.23 11.73 13.40
CA ALA A 110 15.99 12.22 12.04
C ALA A 110 15.25 13.56 12.03
N LEU A 111 14.20 13.70 12.86
CA LEU A 111 13.48 14.97 13.06
C LEU A 111 14.43 16.07 13.56
N ALA A 112 15.28 15.76 14.54
CA ALA A 112 16.24 16.73 15.07
C ALA A 112 17.26 17.16 14.01
N LYS A 113 17.79 16.21 13.24
CA LYS A 113 18.80 16.44 12.19
C LYS A 113 18.25 17.23 10.99
N HIS A 114 17.01 16.94 10.58
CA HIS A 114 16.41 17.48 9.35
C HIS A 114 15.30 18.50 9.62
N ARG A 115 15.23 19.07 10.84
CA ARG A 115 14.14 19.94 11.30
C ARG A 115 13.82 21.06 10.30
N GLU A 116 14.82 21.85 9.92
CA GLU A 116 14.61 23.02 9.06
C GLU A 116 14.06 22.63 7.68
N VAL A 117 14.52 21.50 7.11
CA VAL A 117 14.04 21.06 5.80
C VAL A 117 12.63 20.48 5.89
N LEU A 118 12.33 19.74 6.96
CA LEU A 118 10.98 19.23 7.24
C LEU A 118 9.99 20.37 7.46
N ASP A 119 10.40 21.44 8.16
CA ASP A 119 9.58 22.64 8.35
C ASP A 119 9.25 23.32 7.01
N ARG A 120 10.24 23.44 6.12
CA ARG A 120 10.05 23.97 4.76
C ARG A 120 9.14 23.09 3.91
N ILE A 121 9.33 21.77 3.95
CA ILE A 121 8.50 20.78 3.24
C ILE A 121 7.05 20.87 3.73
N GLU A 122 6.84 20.87 5.04
CA GLU A 122 5.52 20.98 5.67
C GLU A 122 4.82 22.32 5.34
N ALA A 123 5.57 23.41 5.23
CA ALA A 123 5.05 24.70 4.79
C ALA A 123 4.69 24.70 3.29
N THR A 124 5.47 24.00 2.46
CA THR A 124 5.29 23.97 0.99
C THR A 124 4.11 23.09 0.59
N TYR A 125 4.00 21.90 1.16
CA TYR A 125 3.03 20.89 0.72
C TYR A 125 1.79 20.81 1.61
N GLY A 126 1.80 21.43 2.78
CA GLY A 126 0.70 21.31 3.74
C GLY A 126 0.55 19.89 4.28
N VAL A 127 1.65 19.13 4.38
CA VAL A 127 1.68 17.78 4.93
C VAL A 127 2.46 17.79 6.24
N ASP A 128 1.86 17.22 7.28
CA ASP A 128 2.48 17.20 8.60
C ASP A 128 3.76 16.38 8.60
N LYS A 129 4.85 16.93 9.14
CA LYS A 129 6.19 16.29 9.04
C LYS A 129 6.25 14.91 9.71
N GLN A 130 5.43 14.66 10.73
CA GLN A 130 5.38 13.35 11.38
C GLN A 130 4.91 12.25 10.44
N ALA A 131 4.01 12.54 9.49
CA ALA A 131 3.59 11.57 8.49
C ALA A 131 4.74 11.24 7.51
N VAL A 132 5.45 12.28 7.06
CA VAL A 132 6.64 12.12 6.19
C VAL A 132 7.74 11.31 6.89
N LEU A 133 8.04 11.62 8.14
CA LEU A 133 9.02 10.89 8.96
C LEU A 133 8.61 9.43 9.18
N ALA A 134 7.35 9.18 9.50
CA ALA A 134 6.87 7.83 9.76
C ALA A 134 6.97 6.95 8.49
N ILE A 135 6.54 7.47 7.34
CA ILE A 135 6.71 6.78 6.05
C ILE A 135 8.20 6.54 5.78
N TRP A 136 9.07 7.55 5.95
CA TRP A 136 10.51 7.37 5.73
C TRP A 136 11.14 6.29 6.64
N GLY A 137 10.69 6.21 7.90
CA GLY A 137 11.11 5.19 8.85
C GLY A 137 10.65 3.77 8.50
N LEU A 138 9.45 3.64 7.93
CA LEU A 138 8.86 2.37 7.53
C LEU A 138 9.40 1.87 6.18
N GLU A 139 9.57 2.77 5.21
CA GLU A 139 9.99 2.42 3.85
C GLU A 139 11.47 2.07 3.75
N SER A 140 12.33 2.83 4.43
CA SER A 140 13.79 2.67 4.25
C SER A 140 14.61 2.77 5.53
N ALA A 141 13.96 2.69 6.70
CA ALA A 141 14.62 2.89 7.99
C ALA A 141 15.43 4.20 8.01
N TYR A 142 14.80 5.29 7.55
CA TYR A 142 15.42 6.60 7.41
C TYR A 142 16.62 6.62 6.45
N GLY A 143 16.54 5.86 5.34
CA GLY A 143 17.58 5.77 4.32
C GLY A 143 18.64 4.69 4.55
N ALA A 144 18.64 4.00 5.69
CA ALA A 144 19.59 2.92 5.98
C ALA A 144 19.37 1.67 5.11
N VAL A 145 18.14 1.45 4.63
CA VAL A 145 17.75 0.29 3.81
C VAL A 145 16.97 0.77 2.58
N ARG A 146 17.67 1.20 1.54
CA ARG A 146 17.06 1.71 0.28
C ARG A 146 16.84 0.60 -0.77
N GLY A 147 17.40 -0.58 -0.49
CA GLY A 147 17.50 -1.67 -1.45
C GLY A 147 18.76 -1.55 -2.30
N GLU A 148 19.34 -2.71 -2.61
CA GLU A 148 20.63 -2.80 -3.33
C GLU A 148 20.47 -3.37 -4.74
N ILE A 149 19.26 -3.79 -5.11
CA ILE A 149 19.00 -4.45 -6.40
C ILE A 149 18.88 -3.37 -7.48
N ASN A 150 19.50 -3.60 -8.63
CA ASN A 150 19.32 -2.74 -9.79
C ASN A 150 17.85 -2.78 -10.25
N THR A 151 17.20 -1.63 -10.28
CA THR A 151 15.77 -1.52 -10.57
C THR A 151 15.42 -1.98 -11.98
N ILE A 152 16.30 -1.71 -12.97
CA ILE A 152 16.09 -2.12 -14.35
C ILE A 152 16.17 -3.65 -14.46
N GLU A 153 17.17 -4.29 -13.84
CA GLU A 153 17.29 -5.76 -13.82
C GLU A 153 16.09 -6.43 -13.16
N ALA A 154 15.66 -5.92 -12.00
CA ALA A 154 14.50 -6.44 -11.29
C ALA A 154 13.22 -6.34 -12.11
N LEU A 155 12.93 -5.16 -12.66
CA LEU A 155 11.70 -4.93 -13.42
C LEU A 155 11.71 -5.67 -14.77
N ALA A 156 12.84 -5.76 -15.46
CA ALA A 156 12.95 -6.57 -16.68
C ALA A 156 12.77 -8.06 -16.40
N THR A 157 13.37 -8.56 -15.30
CA THR A 157 13.17 -9.94 -14.84
C THR A 157 11.70 -10.24 -14.55
N LEU A 158 11.02 -9.33 -13.83
CA LEU A 158 9.61 -9.50 -13.46
C LEU A 158 8.64 -9.29 -14.64
N ALA A 159 8.99 -8.42 -15.59
CA ALA A 159 8.22 -8.25 -16.81
C ALA A 159 8.29 -9.51 -17.69
N TYR A 160 9.44 -10.20 -17.68
CA TYR A 160 9.68 -11.43 -18.42
C TYR A 160 9.08 -12.69 -17.76
N ASP A 161 9.36 -12.94 -16.47
CA ASP A 161 9.02 -14.21 -15.78
C ASP A 161 8.20 -14.04 -14.47
N GLY A 162 7.75 -12.82 -14.17
CA GLY A 162 6.89 -12.52 -13.02
C GLY A 162 5.40 -12.76 -13.28
N ARG A 163 4.62 -12.94 -12.22
CA ARG A 163 3.16 -13.20 -12.30
C ARG A 163 2.36 -12.04 -12.89
N ARG A 164 2.92 -10.82 -12.85
CA ARG A 164 2.29 -9.56 -13.29
C ARG A 164 3.11 -8.88 -14.39
N GLY A 165 3.55 -9.64 -15.40
CA GLY A 165 4.47 -9.16 -16.44
C GLY A 165 4.09 -7.81 -17.05
N ALA A 166 2.83 -7.61 -17.42
CA ALA A 166 2.36 -6.34 -18.00
C ALA A 166 2.48 -5.13 -17.05
N PHE A 167 2.22 -5.33 -15.74
CA PHE A 167 2.40 -4.28 -14.73
C PHE A 167 3.89 -3.90 -14.62
N PHE A 168 4.78 -4.88 -14.52
CA PHE A 168 6.21 -4.63 -14.39
C PHE A 168 6.83 -4.08 -15.67
N GLU A 169 6.33 -4.44 -16.86
CA GLU A 169 6.72 -3.80 -18.12
C GLU A 169 6.38 -2.30 -18.11
N GLY A 170 5.19 -1.93 -17.60
CA GLY A 170 4.81 -0.52 -17.42
C GLY A 170 5.72 0.24 -16.46
N GLN A 171 6.13 -0.39 -15.35
CA GLN A 171 7.09 0.20 -14.42
C GLN A 171 8.49 0.29 -15.02
N LEU A 172 8.92 -0.70 -15.80
CA LEU A 172 10.21 -0.67 -16.51
C LEU A 172 10.26 0.48 -17.52
N LEU A 173 9.17 0.68 -18.26
CA LEU A 173 9.06 1.81 -19.18
C LEU A 173 9.19 3.15 -18.44
N ALA A 174 8.49 3.31 -17.32
CA ALA A 174 8.62 4.50 -16.48
C ALA A 174 10.05 4.66 -15.94
N ALA A 175 10.72 3.57 -15.55
CA ALA A 175 12.10 3.61 -15.09
C ALA A 175 13.07 4.11 -16.17
N LEU A 176 12.87 3.69 -17.42
CA LEU A 176 13.66 4.18 -18.55
C LEU A 176 13.42 5.67 -18.82
N GLN A 177 12.21 6.18 -18.61
CA GLN A 177 11.92 7.61 -18.72
C GLN A 177 12.63 8.42 -17.63
N ILE A 178 12.76 7.87 -16.42
CA ILE A 178 13.55 8.48 -15.33
C ILE A 178 15.02 8.57 -15.71
N LEU A 179 15.60 7.47 -16.23
CA LEU A 179 16.98 7.46 -16.72
C LEU A 179 17.18 8.45 -17.86
N GLN A 180 16.21 8.56 -18.78
CA GLN A 180 16.26 9.53 -19.87
C GLN A 180 16.22 10.98 -19.39
N ALA A 181 15.48 11.27 -18.32
CA ALA A 181 15.41 12.59 -17.71
C ALA A 181 16.72 12.98 -17.00
N GLY A 182 17.58 12.00 -16.68
CA GLY A 182 18.87 12.24 -16.03
C GLY A 182 18.80 12.35 -14.51
N ASP A 183 17.67 11.98 -13.89
CA ASP A 183 17.48 12.00 -12.43
C ASP A 183 18.48 11.08 -11.73
N VAL A 184 18.82 9.93 -12.34
CA VAL A 184 19.73 8.93 -11.79
C VAL A 184 20.46 8.18 -12.91
N THR A 185 21.63 7.61 -12.62
CA THR A 185 22.34 6.72 -13.55
C THR A 185 21.81 5.30 -13.46
N PRO A 186 21.95 4.46 -14.52
CA PRO A 186 21.50 3.07 -14.48
C PRO A 186 22.06 2.28 -13.29
N THR A 187 23.33 2.50 -12.93
CA THR A 187 24.01 1.83 -11.81
C THR A 187 23.48 2.25 -10.44
N ASN A 188 23.04 3.50 -10.30
CA ASN A 188 22.58 4.07 -9.03
C ASN A 188 21.06 3.94 -8.85
N MET A 189 20.31 3.54 -9.88
CA MET A 189 18.86 3.30 -9.79
C MET A 189 18.57 2.01 -9.03
N ARG A 190 18.71 2.05 -7.71
CA ARG A 190 18.57 0.89 -6.81
C ARG A 190 17.24 0.89 -6.08
N GLY A 191 16.83 -0.31 -5.68
CA GLY A 191 15.57 -0.52 -5.01
C GLY A 191 15.37 -1.92 -4.45
N SER A 192 14.13 -2.20 -4.07
CA SER A 192 13.67 -3.51 -3.66
C SER A 192 13.60 -4.48 -4.83
N TRP A 193 13.38 -5.76 -4.51
CA TRP A 193 13.19 -6.81 -5.51
C TRP A 193 12.01 -6.54 -6.46
N ALA A 194 11.00 -5.77 -6.00
CA ALA A 194 9.80 -5.46 -6.77
C ALA A 194 9.95 -4.17 -7.60
N GLY A 195 11.11 -3.49 -7.53
CA GLY A 195 11.37 -2.23 -8.22
C GLY A 195 10.89 -0.97 -7.47
N ALA A 196 10.64 -1.08 -6.17
CA ALA A 196 10.39 0.08 -5.30
C ALA A 196 11.72 0.77 -4.98
N MET A 197 11.82 2.08 -5.19
CA MET A 197 13.13 2.75 -5.36
C MET A 197 13.51 3.64 -4.17
N GLY A 198 14.80 3.64 -3.81
CA GLY A 198 15.41 4.65 -2.97
C GLY A 198 14.81 4.80 -1.56
N HIS A 199 14.86 6.01 -1.01
CA HIS A 199 14.33 6.35 0.31
C HIS A 199 12.82 6.19 0.42
N THR A 200 12.10 6.53 -0.65
CA THR A 200 10.63 6.58 -0.66
C THR A 200 9.98 5.24 -0.97
N GLN A 201 10.75 4.29 -1.53
CA GLN A 201 10.24 3.05 -2.10
C GLN A 201 9.13 3.31 -3.14
N PHE A 202 9.22 4.43 -3.86
CA PHE A 202 8.33 4.69 -4.98
C PHE A 202 8.54 3.66 -6.09
N MET A 203 7.43 3.17 -6.63
CA MET A 203 7.44 2.57 -7.95
C MET A 203 7.79 3.65 -9.00
N PRO A 204 8.42 3.30 -10.15
CA PRO A 204 8.79 4.28 -11.18
C PRO A 204 7.65 5.20 -11.63
N THR A 205 6.43 4.69 -11.76
CA THR A 205 5.25 5.52 -12.08
C THR A 205 4.88 6.52 -10.98
N SER A 206 5.01 6.12 -9.70
CA SER A 206 4.84 7.02 -8.56
C SER A 206 5.92 8.11 -8.55
N PHE A 207 7.16 7.76 -8.89
CA PHE A 207 8.24 8.73 -9.05
C PHE A 207 7.93 9.74 -10.16
N LEU A 208 7.56 9.29 -11.36
CA LEU A 208 7.28 10.20 -12.47
C LEU A 208 6.16 11.18 -12.15
N SER A 209 5.15 10.73 -11.42
CA SER A 209 4.07 11.61 -10.99
C SER A 209 4.53 12.55 -9.88
N SER A 210 5.20 12.06 -8.84
CA SER A 210 5.26 12.73 -7.52
C SER A 210 6.64 13.15 -7.05
N ALA A 211 7.72 12.67 -7.68
CA ALA A 211 9.07 13.05 -7.28
C ALA A 211 9.32 14.54 -7.56
N VAL A 212 10.04 15.20 -6.66
CA VAL A 212 10.34 16.63 -6.70
C VAL A 212 11.82 16.88 -6.47
N ASP A 213 12.34 17.88 -7.17
CA ASP A 213 13.67 18.46 -6.96
C ASP A 213 13.45 19.62 -5.98
N PHE A 214 13.79 19.40 -4.71
CA PHE A 214 13.51 20.36 -3.64
C PHE A 214 14.76 21.15 -3.24
N ASN A 215 15.95 20.62 -3.53
CA ASN A 215 17.22 21.32 -3.31
C ASN A 215 17.61 22.24 -4.49
N GLY A 216 17.00 22.08 -5.65
CA GLY A 216 17.17 22.91 -6.85
C GLY A 216 18.39 22.55 -7.70
N ASP A 217 18.92 21.33 -7.60
CA ASP A 217 20.12 20.90 -8.32
C ASP A 217 19.86 20.34 -9.74
N GLY A 218 18.58 20.28 -10.13
CA GLY A 218 18.12 19.80 -11.42
C GLY A 218 17.80 18.31 -11.46
N ARG A 219 17.82 17.60 -10.33
CA ARG A 219 17.49 16.18 -10.22
C ARG A 219 16.46 15.94 -9.12
N ARG A 220 15.66 14.89 -9.29
CA ARG A 220 14.74 14.41 -8.24
C ARG A 220 15.36 13.21 -7.56
N ASP A 221 16.42 13.42 -6.79
CA ASP A 221 17.27 12.32 -6.30
C ASP A 221 16.72 11.69 -5.01
N ILE A 222 15.96 10.61 -5.17
CA ILE A 222 15.42 9.84 -4.03
C ILE A 222 16.37 8.74 -3.55
N TRP A 223 17.61 8.64 -4.05
CA TRP A 223 18.54 7.53 -3.79
C TRP A 223 19.74 7.93 -2.94
N SER A 224 20.24 9.17 -3.10
CA SER A 224 21.47 9.61 -2.43
C SER A 224 21.36 9.68 -0.91
N ASP A 225 22.49 9.85 -0.22
CA ASP A 225 22.53 10.02 1.24
C ASP A 225 21.85 11.30 1.72
N ASP A 226 21.65 12.28 0.84
CA ASP A 226 20.83 13.45 1.13
C ASP A 226 19.35 13.10 0.92
N PRO A 227 18.52 13.06 1.98
CA PRO A 227 17.13 12.64 1.86
C PRO A 227 16.18 13.74 1.40
N VAL A 228 16.66 14.97 1.13
CA VAL A 228 15.79 16.14 0.94
C VAL A 228 14.73 15.94 -0.13
N ASP A 229 15.12 15.50 -1.32
CA ASP A 229 14.17 15.25 -2.41
C ASP A 229 13.23 14.11 -2.09
N ALA A 230 13.71 13.05 -1.42
CA ALA A 230 12.86 11.96 -0.98
C ALA A 230 11.77 12.41 0.00
N LEU A 231 12.14 13.20 1.01
CA LEU A 231 11.19 13.72 2.00
C LEU A 231 10.15 14.65 1.35
N ALA A 232 10.61 15.52 0.46
CA ALA A 232 9.74 16.42 -0.28
C ALA A 232 8.82 15.65 -1.24
N SER A 233 9.33 14.60 -1.89
CA SER A 233 8.57 13.73 -2.80
C SER A 233 7.48 12.95 -2.06
N THR A 234 7.77 12.44 -0.86
CA THR A 234 6.76 11.81 0.01
C THR A 234 5.67 12.81 0.39
N ALA A 235 6.03 14.04 0.77
CA ALA A 235 5.05 15.08 1.07
C ALA A 235 4.21 15.47 -0.15
N ALA A 236 4.83 15.65 -1.32
CA ALA A 236 4.14 15.95 -2.57
C ALA A 236 3.14 14.85 -2.96
N TYR A 237 3.51 13.59 -2.75
CA TYR A 237 2.63 12.44 -2.97
C TYR A 237 1.40 12.49 -2.06
N LEU A 238 1.58 12.67 -0.75
CA LEU A 238 0.47 12.76 0.20
C LEU A 238 -0.42 13.97 -0.09
N ALA A 239 0.18 15.13 -0.38
CA ALA A 239 -0.56 16.34 -0.72
C ALA A 239 -1.44 16.14 -1.96
N ARG A 240 -0.90 15.53 -3.03
CA ARG A 240 -1.66 15.24 -4.25
C ARG A 240 -2.82 14.28 -4.00
N ASN A 241 -2.65 13.32 -3.10
CA ASN A 241 -3.70 12.38 -2.71
C ASN A 241 -4.67 12.98 -1.68
N GLY A 242 -4.54 14.28 -1.37
CA GLY A 242 -5.53 15.04 -0.63
C GLY A 242 -5.29 15.10 0.87
N TRP A 243 -4.04 15.00 1.34
CA TRP A 243 -3.71 15.17 2.76
C TRP A 243 -4.31 16.47 3.34
N GLN A 244 -4.87 16.38 4.54
CA GLN A 244 -5.43 17.50 5.28
C GLN A 244 -4.53 17.83 6.47
N LYS A 245 -3.78 18.94 6.38
CA LYS A 245 -2.85 19.35 7.45
C LYS A 245 -3.55 19.48 8.80
N GLY A 246 -2.95 18.91 9.84
CA GLY A 246 -3.44 18.98 11.22
C GLY A 246 -4.66 18.09 11.52
N ALA A 247 -5.25 17.42 10.53
CA ALA A 247 -6.22 16.36 10.78
C ALA A 247 -5.50 15.06 11.13
N PRO A 248 -5.93 14.32 12.18
CA PRO A 248 -5.31 13.05 12.53
C PRO A 248 -5.60 11.98 11.47
N TRP A 249 -4.74 10.97 11.41
CA TRP A 249 -5.02 9.73 10.67
C TRP A 249 -6.19 8.97 11.33
N GLY A 250 -6.17 8.91 12.66
CA GLY A 250 -7.17 8.26 13.49
C GLY A 250 -6.92 8.56 14.96
N VAL A 251 -7.89 8.22 15.81
CA VAL A 251 -7.78 8.33 17.28
C VAL A 251 -8.26 7.03 17.93
N GLU A 252 -7.61 6.63 19.01
CA GLU A 252 -8.07 5.50 19.83
C GLU A 252 -9.39 5.86 20.54
N VAL A 253 -10.36 4.96 20.46
CA VAL A 253 -11.70 5.13 21.02
C VAL A 253 -12.13 3.95 21.88
N THR A 254 -13.11 4.18 22.73
CA THR A 254 -13.83 3.13 23.45
C THR A 254 -15.24 3.01 22.89
N LEU A 255 -15.72 1.77 22.79
CA LEU A 255 -17.07 1.42 22.35
C LEU A 255 -17.88 0.96 23.58
N PRO A 256 -19.16 1.34 23.71
CA PRO A 256 -19.99 0.86 24.80
C PRO A 256 -20.28 -0.65 24.69
N PRO A 257 -20.62 -1.35 25.79
CA PRO A 257 -20.88 -2.80 25.77
C PRO A 257 -21.91 -3.26 24.73
N GLU A 258 -22.95 -2.45 24.51
CA GLU A 258 -24.06 -2.74 23.58
C GLU A 258 -23.84 -2.10 22.19
N PHE A 259 -22.59 -1.85 21.80
CA PHE A 259 -22.29 -1.23 20.50
C PHE A 259 -22.70 -2.12 19.33
N ASP A 260 -23.32 -1.54 18.31
CA ASP A 260 -23.64 -2.23 17.06
C ASP A 260 -22.38 -2.35 16.18
N TYR A 261 -21.67 -3.47 16.31
CA TYR A 261 -20.46 -3.78 15.54
C TYR A 261 -20.69 -3.85 14.03
N THR A 262 -21.93 -3.91 13.55
CA THR A 262 -22.21 -3.88 12.11
C THR A 262 -21.90 -2.54 11.47
N LEU A 263 -21.67 -1.51 12.30
CA LEU A 263 -21.28 -0.16 11.90
C LEU A 263 -19.77 0.03 11.72
N THR A 264 -18.92 -0.97 12.01
CA THR A 264 -17.44 -0.82 11.97
C THR A 264 -16.83 -1.11 10.59
N THR A 265 -17.53 -0.70 9.53
CA THR A 265 -17.03 -0.82 8.15
C THR A 265 -16.45 0.51 7.68
N ASP A 266 -15.46 0.45 6.78
CA ASP A 266 -14.88 1.62 6.09
C ASP A 266 -15.94 2.50 5.40
N LYS A 267 -17.05 1.90 4.97
CA LYS A 267 -18.21 2.56 4.34
C LYS A 267 -19.12 3.30 5.31
N THR A 268 -19.10 2.97 6.59
CA THR A 268 -19.97 3.62 7.59
C THR A 268 -19.26 4.85 8.13
N ARG A 269 -19.44 5.97 7.44
CA ARG A 269 -18.92 7.27 7.87
C ARG A 269 -19.99 8.04 8.64
N LYS A 270 -19.63 8.53 9.82
CA LYS A 270 -20.49 9.40 10.64
C LYS A 270 -19.68 10.56 11.21
N SER A 271 -20.35 11.64 11.54
CA SER A 271 -19.77 12.77 12.27
C SER A 271 -19.37 12.34 13.70
N ALA A 272 -18.49 13.13 14.33
CA ALA A 272 -18.13 12.92 15.73
C ALA A 272 -19.36 12.93 16.65
N ALA A 273 -20.34 13.81 16.40
CA ALA A 273 -21.57 13.89 17.19
C ALA A 273 -22.45 12.65 17.05
N GLU A 274 -22.58 12.09 15.83
CA GLU A 274 -23.33 10.85 15.62
C GLU A 274 -22.65 9.64 16.28
N TRP A 275 -21.32 9.55 16.23
CA TRP A 275 -20.59 8.50 16.95
C TRP A 275 -20.71 8.65 18.47
N GLN A 276 -20.63 9.87 18.99
CA GLN A 276 -20.87 10.14 20.42
C GLN A 276 -22.29 9.77 20.85
N ALA A 277 -23.29 10.01 20.01
CA ALA A 277 -24.68 9.61 20.27
C ALA A 277 -24.84 8.08 20.35
N LEU A 278 -23.96 7.33 19.68
CA LEU A 278 -23.83 5.87 19.79
C LEU A 278 -22.94 5.42 20.97
N GLY A 279 -22.52 6.35 21.83
CA GLY A 279 -21.75 6.08 23.05
C GLY A 279 -20.24 5.97 22.85
N VAL A 280 -19.73 6.23 21.64
CA VAL A 280 -18.28 6.21 21.36
C VAL A 280 -17.59 7.39 22.05
N LYS A 281 -16.47 7.12 22.71
CA LYS A 281 -15.64 8.13 23.41
C LYS A 281 -14.17 7.97 23.06
N THR A 282 -13.35 8.97 23.34
CA THR A 282 -11.89 8.80 23.26
C THR A 282 -11.43 7.71 24.24
N ALA A 283 -10.21 7.20 24.07
CA ALA A 283 -9.58 6.26 25.02
C ALA A 283 -9.55 6.79 26.47
N SER A 284 -9.44 8.10 26.65
CA SER A 284 -9.47 8.78 27.95
C SER A 284 -10.89 8.99 28.52
N GLY A 285 -11.93 8.60 27.80
CA GLY A 285 -13.34 8.79 28.19
C GLY A 285 -13.91 10.18 27.91
N ALA A 286 -13.20 11.02 27.16
CA ALA A 286 -13.65 12.35 26.76
C ALA A 286 -14.54 12.30 25.50
N ASN A 287 -15.17 13.44 25.19
CA ASN A 287 -15.92 13.62 23.95
C ASN A 287 -14.98 13.55 22.73
N LEU A 288 -15.47 12.95 21.63
CA LEU A 288 -14.75 12.88 20.36
C LEU A 288 -14.52 14.29 19.78
N PRO A 289 -13.28 14.67 19.43
CA PRO A 289 -13.03 15.90 18.69
C PRO A 289 -13.61 15.81 17.27
N ASP A 290 -14.04 16.95 16.72
CA ASP A 290 -14.56 17.01 15.36
C ASP A 290 -13.43 17.26 14.35
N HIS A 291 -13.03 16.19 13.66
CA HIS A 291 -12.08 16.22 12.55
C HIS A 291 -12.76 15.85 11.22
N GLY A 292 -14.07 16.05 11.13
CA GLY A 292 -14.89 15.60 10.02
C GLY A 292 -15.38 14.16 10.16
N PRO A 293 -16.10 13.64 9.14
CA PRO A 293 -16.66 12.30 9.19
C PRO A 293 -15.58 11.22 9.24
N GLY A 294 -15.76 10.24 10.13
CA GLY A 294 -14.86 9.11 10.30
C GLY A 294 -15.60 7.77 10.38
N SER A 295 -14.83 6.69 10.31
CA SER A 295 -15.32 5.30 10.41
C SER A 295 -14.66 4.61 11.61
N ILE A 296 -15.35 3.64 12.22
CA ILE A 296 -14.75 2.82 13.28
C ILE A 296 -14.04 1.62 12.64
N LEU A 297 -12.78 1.40 13.01
CA LEU A 297 -11.95 0.28 12.57
C LEU A 297 -11.55 -0.59 13.78
N LEU A 298 -11.68 -1.91 13.62
CA LEU A 298 -11.36 -2.93 14.63
C LEU A 298 -10.32 -3.92 14.10
N PRO A 299 -9.05 -3.52 13.95
CA PRO A 299 -8.04 -4.35 13.28
C PRO A 299 -7.65 -5.62 14.07
N GLY A 300 -7.99 -5.70 15.35
CA GLY A 300 -7.82 -6.88 16.21
C GLY A 300 -9.14 -7.47 16.70
N GLY A 301 -10.27 -7.17 16.05
CA GLY A 301 -11.61 -7.51 16.53
C GLY A 301 -12.00 -6.75 17.80
N VAL A 302 -13.12 -7.13 18.42
CA VAL A 302 -13.69 -6.40 19.59
C VAL A 302 -12.80 -6.41 20.84
N ARG A 303 -11.84 -7.34 20.91
CA ARG A 303 -10.90 -7.48 22.03
C ARG A 303 -9.66 -6.60 21.88
N GLY A 304 -9.45 -6.01 20.70
CA GLY A 304 -8.29 -5.19 20.39
C GLY A 304 -8.53 -3.70 20.52
N VAL A 305 -7.56 -2.91 20.05
CA VAL A 305 -7.66 -1.46 19.99
C VAL A 305 -8.68 -1.04 18.93
N ALA A 306 -9.60 -0.15 19.29
CA ALA A 306 -10.57 0.44 18.37
C ALA A 306 -10.15 1.84 17.95
N PHE A 307 -10.29 2.15 16.66
CA PHE A 307 -9.93 3.44 16.09
C PHE A 307 -11.13 4.13 15.46
N LEU A 308 -11.28 5.43 15.69
CA LEU A 308 -12.02 6.30 14.78
C LEU A 308 -11.02 6.83 13.75
N ILE A 309 -11.12 6.35 12.51
CA ILE A 309 -10.23 6.71 11.39
C ILE A 309 -10.84 7.83 10.54
N PHE A 310 -9.99 8.72 10.03
CA PHE A 310 -10.40 9.90 9.26
C PHE A 310 -9.82 9.90 7.84
N HIS A 311 -10.06 10.98 7.10
CA HIS A 311 -9.61 11.17 5.72
C HIS A 311 -8.12 10.84 5.52
N ASN A 312 -7.24 11.31 6.40
CA ASN A 312 -5.80 11.06 6.27
C ASN A 312 -5.41 9.58 6.40
N PHE A 313 -6.23 8.73 7.04
CA PHE A 313 -6.05 7.27 6.98
C PHE A 313 -6.08 6.79 5.53
N GLN A 314 -7.10 7.21 4.78
CA GLN A 314 -7.26 6.81 3.38
C GLN A 314 -6.21 7.44 2.46
N VAL A 315 -5.67 8.61 2.81
CA VAL A 315 -4.52 9.18 2.09
C VAL A 315 -3.29 8.29 2.27
N ILE A 316 -3.03 7.77 3.46
CA ILE A 316 -1.91 6.83 3.69
C ILE A 316 -2.13 5.50 2.97
N GLU A 317 -3.38 5.00 2.88
CA GLU A 317 -3.72 3.79 2.12
C GLU A 317 -3.30 3.87 0.64
N THR A 318 -3.23 5.09 0.07
CA THR A 318 -2.73 5.26 -1.31
C THR A 318 -1.25 4.89 -1.44
N TYR A 319 -0.47 5.08 -0.37
CA TYR A 319 0.95 4.72 -0.30
C TYR A 319 1.12 3.20 -0.16
N ASN A 320 0.36 2.59 0.77
CA ASN A 320 0.27 1.14 0.94
C ASN A 320 -1.09 0.79 1.56
N SER A 321 -1.83 -0.09 0.90
CA SER A 321 -3.22 -0.39 1.21
C SER A 321 -3.43 -1.36 2.38
N ALA A 322 -2.39 -1.70 3.15
CA ALA A 322 -2.51 -2.58 4.30
C ALA A 322 -2.81 -1.78 5.57
N ASP A 323 -3.96 -2.04 6.22
CA ASP A 323 -4.37 -1.34 7.46
C ASP A 323 -3.27 -1.36 8.53
N ALA A 324 -2.57 -2.48 8.70
CA ALA A 324 -1.47 -2.59 9.65
C ALA A 324 -0.33 -1.59 9.35
N TYR A 325 0.00 -1.40 8.07
CA TYR A 325 0.97 -0.38 7.64
C TYR A 325 0.44 1.03 7.92
N VAL A 326 -0.82 1.31 7.57
CA VAL A 326 -1.42 2.63 7.75
C VAL A 326 -1.45 3.04 9.23
N ILE A 327 -1.87 2.11 10.09
CA ILE A 327 -1.87 2.29 11.55
C ILE A 327 -0.42 2.46 12.04
N ALA A 328 0.54 1.73 11.50
CA ALA A 328 1.94 1.91 11.86
C ALA A 328 2.48 3.29 11.45
N VAL A 329 2.15 3.81 10.26
CA VAL A 329 2.55 5.17 9.84
C VAL A 329 1.97 6.19 10.81
N GLY A 330 0.65 6.13 11.05
CA GLY A 330 -0.02 7.06 11.94
C GLY A 330 0.56 7.02 13.35
N HIS A 331 0.60 5.82 13.94
CA HIS A 331 1.08 5.62 15.29
C HIS A 331 2.58 5.94 15.43
N LEU A 332 3.45 5.52 14.50
CA LEU A 332 4.87 5.89 14.54
C LEU A 332 5.05 7.40 14.49
N GLY A 333 4.29 8.10 13.65
CA GLY A 333 4.29 9.56 13.60
C GLY A 333 3.94 10.18 14.95
N ASP A 334 2.86 9.73 15.57
CA ASP A 334 2.44 10.19 16.90
C ASP A 334 3.54 9.94 17.96
N ARG A 335 4.13 8.74 17.95
CA ARG A 335 5.19 8.34 18.90
C ARG A 335 6.49 9.12 18.71
N ILE A 336 6.87 9.44 17.48
CA ILE A 336 8.02 10.33 17.20
C ILE A 336 7.77 11.72 17.81
N MET A 337 6.53 12.21 17.74
CA MET A 337 6.13 13.50 18.32
C MET A 337 5.90 13.46 19.83
N GLY A 338 6.07 12.31 20.48
CA GLY A 338 5.99 12.16 21.94
C GLY A 338 4.62 11.78 22.48
N ALA A 339 3.67 11.38 21.62
CA ALA A 339 2.41 10.81 22.08
C ALA A 339 2.65 9.48 22.82
N PRO A 340 1.75 9.08 23.74
CA PRO A 340 1.84 7.79 24.42
C PRO A 340 1.53 6.61 23.48
N ASP A 341 1.75 5.40 23.99
CA ASP A 341 1.25 4.17 23.38
C ASP A 341 -0.29 4.08 23.46
N PHE A 342 -0.89 3.09 22.80
CA PHE A 342 -2.31 2.78 22.97
C PHE A 342 -2.65 2.44 24.42
N THR A 343 -3.84 2.83 24.85
CA THR A 343 -4.34 2.56 26.20
C THR A 343 -4.86 1.12 26.32
N ALA A 344 -5.59 0.66 25.30
CA ALA A 344 -6.08 -0.71 25.20
C ALA A 344 -4.97 -1.68 24.79
N THR A 345 -5.17 -2.96 25.13
CA THR A 345 -4.26 -4.05 24.77
C THR A 345 -4.76 -4.81 23.55
N TRP A 346 -3.85 -5.50 22.86
CA TRP A 346 -4.17 -6.43 21.79
C TRP A 346 -4.51 -7.83 22.33
N PRO A 347 -5.27 -8.66 21.59
CA PRO A 347 -5.54 -10.05 21.97
C PRO A 347 -4.32 -10.95 21.67
N LEU A 348 -3.29 -10.84 22.52
CA LEU A 348 -1.99 -11.49 22.33
C LEU A 348 -2.02 -13.03 22.35
N ASP A 349 -3.12 -13.62 22.81
CA ASP A 349 -3.39 -15.05 22.76
C ASP A 349 -3.74 -15.56 21.36
N LEU A 350 -4.15 -14.67 20.44
CA LEU A 350 -4.51 -15.05 19.08
C LEU A 350 -3.26 -15.14 18.19
N ARG A 351 -3.35 -15.94 17.13
CA ARG A 351 -2.37 -15.96 16.04
C ARG A 351 -3.02 -15.59 14.72
N ALA A 352 -2.22 -15.15 13.77
CA ALA A 352 -2.68 -15.00 12.39
C ALA A 352 -3.02 -16.36 11.79
N LEU A 353 -4.02 -16.39 10.90
CA LEU A 353 -4.27 -17.53 10.04
C LEU A 353 -3.11 -17.73 9.06
N SER A 354 -2.73 -18.99 8.82
CA SER A 354 -1.79 -19.36 7.76
C SER A 354 -2.35 -19.01 6.39
N PHE A 355 -1.51 -19.07 5.35
CA PHE A 355 -1.98 -18.87 3.98
C PHE A 355 -3.07 -19.87 3.61
N GLU A 356 -2.85 -21.15 3.91
CA GLU A 356 -3.78 -22.26 3.66
C GLU A 356 -5.08 -22.07 4.45
N GLU A 357 -4.99 -21.64 5.71
CA GLU A 357 -6.16 -21.37 6.55
C GLU A 357 -6.99 -20.18 6.04
N ARG A 358 -6.36 -19.14 5.47
CA ARG A 358 -7.09 -18.02 4.85
C ARG A 358 -7.80 -18.43 3.57
N ILE A 359 -7.18 -19.29 2.75
CA ILE A 359 -7.81 -19.90 1.58
C ILE A 359 -9.02 -20.74 2.03
N GLU A 360 -8.82 -21.59 3.04
CA GLU A 360 -9.89 -22.42 3.61
C GLU A 360 -11.04 -21.56 4.16
N LEU A 361 -10.72 -20.47 4.87
CA LEU A 361 -11.71 -19.53 5.40
C LEU A 361 -12.60 -18.96 4.28
N GLN A 362 -12.00 -18.42 3.21
CA GLN A 362 -12.74 -17.84 2.08
C GLN A 362 -13.60 -18.88 1.37
N GLN A 363 -13.09 -20.10 1.19
CA GLN A 363 -13.84 -21.24 0.61
C GLN A 363 -15.07 -21.58 1.47
N ARG A 364 -14.89 -21.70 2.78
CA ARG A 364 -15.97 -22.05 3.72
C ARG A 364 -17.02 -20.96 3.83
N LEU A 365 -16.61 -19.69 3.90
CA LEU A 365 -17.53 -18.55 3.88
C LEU A 365 -18.40 -18.58 2.62
N THR A 366 -17.79 -18.74 1.45
CA THR A 366 -18.50 -18.81 0.17
C THR A 366 -19.47 -20.00 0.15
N ALA A 367 -19.04 -21.18 0.60
CA ALA A 367 -19.89 -22.36 0.68
C ALA A 367 -21.07 -22.20 1.66
N ALA A 368 -20.89 -21.42 2.73
CA ALA A 368 -21.93 -21.09 3.70
C ALA A 368 -22.88 -19.95 3.23
N GLY A 369 -22.69 -19.42 2.02
CA GLY A 369 -23.54 -18.36 1.44
C GLY A 369 -23.06 -16.93 1.70
N PHE A 370 -21.86 -16.76 2.26
CA PHE A 370 -21.22 -15.46 2.51
C PHE A 370 -20.10 -15.24 1.48
N ASP A 371 -20.47 -14.71 0.32
CA ASP A 371 -19.57 -14.63 -0.84
C ASP A 371 -18.42 -13.62 -0.63
N THR A 372 -17.19 -14.10 -0.78
CA THR A 372 -15.97 -13.28 -0.74
C THR A 372 -15.60 -12.68 -2.11
N LEU A 373 -16.30 -13.08 -3.17
CA LEU A 373 -16.10 -12.72 -4.58
C LEU A 373 -14.69 -13.07 -5.10
N GLY A 374 -14.09 -14.12 -4.54
CA GLY A 374 -12.75 -14.60 -4.87
C GLY A 374 -12.07 -15.30 -3.70
N ILE A 375 -11.09 -16.15 -4.02
CA ILE A 375 -10.25 -16.86 -3.06
C ILE A 375 -8.79 -16.50 -3.38
N ASP A 376 -8.22 -15.61 -2.60
CA ASP A 376 -6.90 -14.99 -2.84
C ASP A 376 -6.04 -14.89 -1.57
N ALA A 377 -6.53 -15.45 -0.46
CA ALA A 377 -5.96 -15.37 0.88
C ALA A 377 -5.85 -13.93 1.43
N LYS A 378 -6.46 -12.92 0.81
CA LYS A 378 -6.45 -11.55 1.29
C LYS A 378 -7.68 -11.28 2.15
N MET A 379 -7.45 -10.81 3.37
CA MET A 379 -8.54 -10.43 4.29
C MET A 379 -8.98 -8.99 4.01
N GLY A 380 -9.34 -8.71 2.76
CA GLY A 380 -9.80 -7.37 2.34
C GLY A 380 -11.27 -7.11 2.72
N PRO A 381 -11.81 -5.92 2.37
CA PRO A 381 -13.15 -5.49 2.77
C PRO A 381 -14.27 -6.48 2.43
N ARG A 382 -14.14 -7.21 1.31
CA ARG A 382 -15.12 -8.23 0.91
C ARG A 382 -15.10 -9.46 1.83
N THR A 383 -13.92 -9.94 2.17
CA THR A 383 -13.78 -11.06 3.12
C THR A 383 -14.22 -10.64 4.51
N ILE A 384 -13.87 -9.44 4.97
CA ILE A 384 -14.34 -8.89 6.26
C ILE A 384 -15.87 -8.83 6.29
N ALA A 385 -16.51 -8.32 5.23
CA ALA A 385 -17.98 -8.28 5.15
C ALA A 385 -18.62 -9.68 5.17
N ALA A 386 -18.02 -10.67 4.49
CA ALA A 386 -18.47 -12.05 4.54
C ALA A 386 -18.34 -12.66 5.95
N ILE A 387 -17.22 -12.39 6.64
CA ILE A 387 -17.00 -12.81 8.03
C ILE A 387 -18.06 -12.21 8.95
N MET A 388 -18.31 -10.91 8.88
CA MET A 388 -19.34 -10.25 9.69
C MET A 388 -20.73 -10.83 9.43
N GLY A 389 -21.03 -11.15 8.16
CA GLY A 389 -22.26 -11.82 7.77
C GLY A 389 -22.42 -13.19 8.43
N PHE A 390 -21.38 -14.01 8.37
CA PHE A 390 -21.36 -15.33 9.01
C PHE A 390 -21.48 -15.22 10.52
N GLN A 391 -20.67 -14.37 11.16
CA GLN A 391 -20.70 -14.16 12.61
C GLN A 391 -22.11 -13.81 13.08
N ARG A 392 -22.78 -12.87 12.39
CA ARG A 392 -24.18 -12.51 12.69
C ARG A 392 -25.12 -13.71 12.58
N ALA A 393 -25.03 -14.47 11.49
CA ALA A 393 -25.88 -15.64 11.28
C ALA A 393 -25.65 -16.75 12.33
N ALA A 394 -24.42 -16.86 12.83
CA ALA A 394 -24.03 -17.81 13.86
C ALA A 394 -24.27 -17.31 15.30
N GLY A 395 -24.82 -16.10 15.50
CA GLY A 395 -25.01 -15.51 16.83
C GLY A 395 -23.70 -15.08 17.52
N LEU A 396 -22.63 -14.90 16.75
CA LEU A 396 -21.35 -14.36 17.19
C LEU A 396 -21.31 -12.83 17.02
N THR A 397 -20.41 -12.16 17.73
CA THR A 397 -20.18 -10.72 17.54
C THR A 397 -19.64 -10.45 16.13
N PRO A 398 -20.30 -9.60 15.32
CA PRO A 398 -19.94 -9.40 13.92
C PRO A 398 -18.81 -8.37 13.79
N ASP A 399 -17.62 -8.71 14.27
CA ASP A 399 -16.45 -7.82 14.30
C ASP A 399 -15.52 -7.96 13.09
N GLY A 400 -15.79 -8.92 12.20
CA GLY A 400 -15.06 -9.10 10.96
C GLY A 400 -13.67 -9.70 11.11
N PHE A 401 -13.25 -10.09 12.32
CA PHE A 401 -11.87 -10.51 12.59
C PHE A 401 -11.61 -11.97 12.16
N PRO A 402 -10.66 -12.24 11.24
CA PRO A 402 -10.37 -13.56 10.73
C PRO A 402 -9.46 -14.35 11.70
N SER A 403 -10.06 -14.97 12.73
CA SER A 403 -9.31 -15.71 13.76
C SER A 403 -9.33 -17.25 13.55
N PRO A 404 -8.40 -17.99 14.17
CA PRO A 404 -8.46 -19.46 14.23
C PRO A 404 -9.78 -19.98 14.80
N GLU A 405 -10.37 -19.29 15.77
CA GLU A 405 -11.65 -19.64 16.39
C GLU A 405 -12.80 -19.47 15.39
N LEU A 406 -12.79 -18.40 14.59
CA LEU A 406 -13.76 -18.22 13.50
C LEU A 406 -13.66 -19.35 12.47
N LEU A 407 -12.44 -19.70 12.06
CA LEU A 407 -12.24 -20.80 11.13
C LEU A 407 -12.71 -22.13 11.72
N ALA A 408 -12.50 -22.35 13.02
CA ALA A 408 -13.02 -23.52 13.73
C ALA A 408 -14.56 -23.54 13.78
N ALA A 409 -15.22 -22.38 13.92
CA ALA A 409 -16.68 -22.29 13.89
C ALA A 409 -17.29 -22.54 12.49
N LEU A 410 -16.50 -22.40 11.41
CA LEU A 410 -16.86 -22.70 10.03
C LEU A 410 -16.57 -24.17 9.63
N ARG A 411 -15.91 -24.93 10.49
CA ARG A 411 -15.61 -26.36 10.31
C ARG A 411 -16.69 -27.20 10.96
#